data_AF-X8DN10-F1
#
_entry.id   AF-X8DN10-F1
#
_cell.length_a   1.000
_cell.length_b   1.000
_cell.length_c   1.000
_cell.angle_alpha   90.00
_cell.angle_beta   90.00
_cell.angle_gamma   90.00
#
_symmetry.space_group_name_H-M   'P 1'
#
loop_
_entity.id
_entity.type
_entity.pdbx_description
1 polymer ?
#
loop_
_entity_poly.entity_id
_entity_poly.type
_entity_poly.pdbx_seq_one_letter_code
_entity_poly.pdbx_strand_id
1 'polypeptide(L)'
;MQLLSTIRGPYDLKALDKAQLMQLAAEVREFLVAALAITGGHLGSNLGVVELTIALHRVFDSPRDLILFDVGHQAYVHKMLTGRQGGFATLRRAGGLSGYPSRGESPHDVVENSHASAALSYADGLAKAFALRGSMAGGWLPSWVTAH
;
A
#
# COMPACT_ATOMS: atom_id res chain seq x y z
N MET A 1 -15.35 11.63 15.50
CA MET A 1 -14.39 11.83 14.39
C MET A 1 -13.99 10.46 13.87
N GLN A 2 -13.97 10.25 12.55
CA GLN A 2 -13.54 8.98 11.97
C GLN A 2 -12.02 8.81 12.06
N LEU A 3 -11.55 7.64 12.46
CA LEU A 3 -10.13 7.32 12.63
C LEU A 3 -9.35 7.37 11.30
N LEU A 4 -9.94 6.91 10.20
CA LEU A 4 -9.33 6.98 8.87
C LEU A 4 -8.92 8.40 8.50
N SER A 5 -9.72 9.41 8.87
CA SER A 5 -9.44 10.82 8.57
C SER A 5 -8.21 11.38 9.29
N THR A 6 -7.73 10.68 10.34
CA THR A 6 -6.52 11.05 11.08
C THR A 6 -5.27 10.38 10.53
N ILE A 7 -5.40 9.38 9.66
CA ILE A 7 -4.25 8.69 9.05
C ILE A 7 -3.69 9.54 7.91
N ARG A 8 -2.49 10.08 8.11
CA ARG A 8 -1.72 10.86 7.13
C ARG A 8 -0.64 10.02 6.46
N GLY A 9 -0.19 8.93 7.09
CA GLY A 9 0.75 7.99 6.49
C GLY A 9 0.93 6.70 7.29
N PRO A 10 1.84 5.80 6.84
CA PRO A 10 2.06 4.50 7.46
C PRO A 10 2.45 4.57 8.93
N TYR A 11 3.18 5.62 9.34
CA TYR A 11 3.64 5.79 10.71
C TYR A 11 2.49 5.90 11.72
N ASP A 12 1.38 6.53 11.33
CA ASP A 12 0.20 6.69 12.21
C ASP A 12 -0.42 5.34 12.56
N LEU A 13 -0.26 4.34 11.69
CA LEU A 13 -0.78 2.99 11.92
C LEU A 13 -0.05 2.28 13.04
N LYS A 14 1.23 2.59 13.30
CA LYS A 14 2.03 1.90 14.32
C LYS A 14 1.56 2.22 15.73
N ALA A 15 0.99 3.40 15.94
CA ALA A 15 0.49 3.87 17.23
C ALA A 15 -0.88 3.29 17.60
N LEU A 16 -1.60 2.68 16.65
CA LEU A 16 -2.95 2.17 16.90
C LEU A 16 -2.94 0.91 17.76
N ASP A 17 -3.93 0.77 18.63
CA ASP A 17 -4.20 -0.50 19.32
C ASP A 17 -5.07 -1.44 18.46
N LYS A 18 -5.32 -2.65 18.96
CA LYS A 18 -6.11 -3.66 18.25
C LYS A 18 -7.54 -3.20 17.95
N ALA A 19 -8.20 -2.50 18.87
CA ALA A 19 -9.57 -2.03 18.68
C ALA A 19 -9.63 -0.95 17.60
N GLN A 20 -8.68 -0.01 17.63
CA GLN A 20 -8.50 1.01 16.63
C GLN A 20 -8.18 0.42 15.25
N LEU A 21 -7.40 -0.65 15.17
CA LEU A 21 -7.16 -1.33 13.88
C LEU A 21 -8.43 -1.96 13.30
N MET A 22 -9.27 -2.59 14.13
CA MET A 22 -10.55 -3.13 13.68
C MET A 22 -11.49 -2.01 13.23
N GLN A 23 -11.53 -0.89 13.96
CA GLN A 23 -12.27 0.31 13.57
C GLN A 23 -11.78 0.86 12.23
N LEU A 24 -10.46 1.05 12.08
CA LEU A 24 -9.87 1.55 10.84
C LEU A 24 -10.23 0.65 9.65
N ALA A 25 -10.16 -0.67 9.83
CA ALA A 25 -10.51 -1.60 8.77
C ALA A 25 -12.00 -1.53 8.37
N ALA A 26 -12.90 -1.26 9.31
CA ALA A 26 -14.32 -1.02 9.02
C ALA A 26 -14.50 0.30 8.24
N GLU A 27 -13.91 1.40 8.73
CA GLU A 27 -14.01 2.72 8.10
C GLU A 27 -13.40 2.74 6.68
N VAL A 28 -12.29 2.01 6.45
CA VAL A 28 -11.70 1.84 5.12
C VAL A 28 -12.68 1.16 4.15
N ARG A 29 -13.40 0.12 4.60
CA ARG A 29 -14.39 -0.56 3.76
C ARG A 29 -15.57 0.35 3.43
N GLU A 30 -16.10 1.05 4.44
CA GLU A 30 -17.19 2.02 4.25
C GLU A 30 -16.79 3.09 3.24
N PHE A 31 -15.59 3.65 3.40
CA PHE A 31 -15.05 4.64 2.47
C PHE A 31 -14.91 4.08 1.04
N LEU A 32 -14.35 2.88 0.87
CA LEU A 32 -14.21 2.26 -0.45
C LEU A 32 -15.57 2.05 -1.13
N VAL A 33 -16.57 1.54 -0.41
CA VAL A 33 -17.92 1.33 -0.95
C VAL A 33 -18.51 2.67 -1.39
N ALA A 34 -18.44 3.70 -0.55
CA ALA A 34 -18.99 5.01 -0.85
C ALA A 34 -18.27 5.70 -2.03
N ALA A 35 -16.94 5.71 -2.04
CA ALA A 35 -16.15 6.35 -3.09
C ALA A 35 -16.33 5.64 -4.44
N LEU A 36 -16.25 4.31 -4.47
CA LEU A 36 -16.32 3.53 -5.70
C LEU A 36 -17.74 3.38 -6.24
N ALA A 37 -18.78 3.59 -5.42
CA ALA A 37 -20.15 3.73 -5.92
C ALA A 37 -20.30 4.93 -6.88
N ILE A 38 -19.47 5.97 -6.71
CA ILE A 38 -19.49 7.19 -7.54
C ILE A 38 -18.50 7.08 -8.70
N THR A 39 -17.26 6.66 -8.42
CA THR A 39 -16.18 6.67 -9.43
C THR A 39 -16.09 5.38 -10.25
N GLY A 40 -16.71 4.29 -9.79
CA GLY A 40 -16.38 2.94 -10.25
C GLY A 40 -14.95 2.52 -9.85
N GLY A 41 -14.55 1.30 -10.19
CA GLY A 41 -13.21 0.77 -9.91
C GLY A 41 -13.22 -0.64 -9.32
N HIS A 42 -12.05 -1.09 -8.84
CA HIS A 42 -11.84 -2.48 -8.44
C HIS A 42 -12.24 -2.77 -6.98
N LEU A 43 -13.53 -2.63 -6.67
CA LEU A 43 -14.04 -2.75 -5.29
C LEU A 43 -13.69 -4.09 -4.61
N GLY A 44 -14.05 -5.22 -5.23
CA GLY A 44 -13.85 -6.54 -4.61
C GLY A 44 -12.41 -6.84 -4.23
N SER A 45 -11.47 -6.55 -5.13
CA SER A 45 -10.03 -6.75 -4.88
C SER A 45 -9.50 -5.91 -3.72
N ASN A 46 -10.02 -4.69 -3.52
CA ASN A 46 -9.58 -3.80 -2.45
C ASN A 46 -10.21 -4.14 -1.10
N LEU A 47 -11.46 -4.60 -1.09
CA LEU A 47 -12.11 -5.11 0.13
C LEU A 47 -11.38 -6.34 0.68
N GLY A 48 -10.85 -7.20 -0.20
CA GLY A 48 -10.13 -8.42 0.19
C GLY A 48 -8.74 -8.21 0.80
N VAL A 49 -8.16 -7.00 0.70
CA VAL A 49 -6.78 -6.73 1.14
C VAL A 49 -6.68 -5.65 2.23
N VAL A 50 -7.80 -5.24 2.83
CA VAL A 50 -7.82 -4.16 3.84
C VAL A 50 -6.89 -4.47 5.01
N GLU A 51 -7.11 -5.59 5.71
CA GLU A 51 -6.31 -5.99 6.86
C GLU A 51 -4.86 -6.28 6.46
N LEU A 52 -4.66 -6.96 5.33
CA LEU A 52 -3.32 -7.27 4.82
C LEU A 52 -2.52 -5.97 4.62
N THR A 53 -3.13 -4.97 3.99
CA THR A 53 -2.44 -3.71 3.69
C THR A 53 -2.15 -2.90 4.95
N ILE A 54 -3.07 -2.90 5.93
CA ILE A 54 -2.83 -2.30 7.24
C ILE A 54 -1.67 -3.01 7.95
N ALA A 55 -1.65 -4.34 7.95
CA ALA A 55 -0.60 -5.14 8.58
C ALA A 55 0.77 -4.89 7.94
N LEU A 56 0.83 -4.86 6.60
CA LEU A 56 2.07 -4.56 5.86
C LEU A 56 2.63 -3.20 6.26
N HIS A 57 1.81 -2.15 6.27
CA HIS A 57 2.27 -0.80 6.65
C HIS A 57 2.55 -0.60 8.14
N ARG A 58 2.06 -1.50 9.01
CA ARG A 58 2.47 -1.52 10.43
C ARG A 58 3.83 -2.18 10.63
N VAL A 59 4.09 -3.26 9.90
CA VAL A 59 5.31 -4.07 10.07
C VAL A 59 6.48 -3.45 9.33
N PHE A 60 6.28 -2.99 8.09
CA PHE A 60 7.32 -2.44 7.23
C PHE A 60 7.33 -0.92 7.25
N ASP A 61 8.52 -0.33 7.13
CA ASP A 61 8.75 1.12 7.10
C ASP A 61 8.70 1.66 5.66
N SER A 62 7.54 1.66 5.02
CA SER A 62 7.39 2.31 3.71
C SER A 62 7.60 3.83 3.82
N PRO A 63 8.36 4.50 2.91
CA PRO A 63 8.88 4.00 1.64
C PRO A 63 10.30 3.41 1.70
N ARG A 64 10.94 3.34 2.87
CA ARG A 64 12.25 2.69 3.02
C ARG A 64 12.15 1.21 2.65
N ASP A 65 11.12 0.55 3.18
CA ASP A 65 10.81 -0.83 2.86
C ASP A 65 9.82 -0.85 1.69
N LEU A 66 10.20 -1.54 0.62
CA LEU A 66 9.44 -1.56 -0.62
C LEU A 66 8.27 -2.54 -0.52
N ILE A 67 7.05 -2.04 -0.75
CA ILE A 67 5.83 -2.86 -0.81
C ILE A 67 5.35 -2.87 -2.26
N LEU A 68 5.26 -4.06 -2.85
CA LEU A 68 4.88 -4.25 -4.25
C LEU A 68 3.50 -4.91 -4.33
N PHE A 69 2.60 -4.32 -5.11
CA PHE A 69 1.29 -4.89 -5.43
C PHE A 69 1.30 -5.36 -6.89
N ASP A 70 1.16 -6.67 -7.13
CA ASP A 70 1.09 -7.23 -8.48
C ASP A 70 -0.24 -6.89 -9.16
N VAL A 71 -0.25 -6.55 -10.45
CA VAL A 71 -1.39 -5.92 -11.18
C VAL A 71 -1.81 -4.54 -10.63
N GLY A 72 -1.60 -4.22 -9.35
CA GLY A 72 -1.76 -2.90 -8.74
C GLY A 72 -3.20 -2.43 -8.48
N HIS A 73 -4.21 -3.07 -9.06
CA HIS A 73 -5.61 -2.68 -8.92
C HIS A 73 -6.14 -2.79 -7.47
N GLN A 74 -5.49 -3.58 -6.62
CA GLN A 74 -5.75 -3.75 -5.19
C GLN A 74 -5.00 -2.75 -4.30
N ALA A 75 -4.44 -1.68 -4.86
CA ALA A 75 -3.63 -0.70 -4.13
C ALA A 75 -4.41 0.50 -3.57
N TYR A 76 -5.75 0.52 -3.60
CA TYR A 76 -6.52 1.67 -3.09
C TYR A 76 -6.36 1.83 -1.58
N VAL A 77 -6.36 0.72 -0.85
CA VAL A 77 -6.06 0.76 0.59
C VAL A 77 -4.67 1.33 0.83
N HIS A 78 -3.69 0.87 0.05
CA HIS A 78 -2.32 1.39 0.13
C HIS A 78 -2.28 2.91 -0.12
N LYS A 79 -2.96 3.41 -1.14
CA LYS A 79 -3.05 4.85 -1.46
C LYS A 79 -3.66 5.65 -0.30
N MET A 80 -4.74 5.17 0.31
CA MET A 80 -5.35 5.83 1.47
C MET A 80 -4.39 5.92 2.65
N LEU A 81 -3.74 4.80 3.01
CA LEU A 81 -2.83 4.71 4.16
C LEU A 81 -1.48 5.41 3.95
N THR A 82 -1.24 5.93 2.74
CA THR A 82 -0.04 6.71 2.37
C THR A 82 -0.43 8.13 1.97
N GLY A 83 -1.45 8.68 2.63
CA GLY A 83 -1.79 10.10 2.60
C GLY A 83 -2.66 10.55 1.41
N ARG A 84 -3.15 9.63 0.57
CA ARG A 84 -3.86 9.99 -0.67
C ARG A 84 -5.37 9.77 -0.61
N GLN A 85 -5.95 9.64 0.59
CA GLN A 85 -7.41 9.51 0.78
C GLN A 85 -8.19 10.63 0.08
N GLY A 86 -7.73 11.88 0.14
CA GLY A 86 -8.40 13.03 -0.48
C GLY A 86 -8.48 12.98 -2.02
N GLY A 87 -7.63 12.18 -2.68
CA GLY A 87 -7.60 12.07 -4.14
C GLY A 87 -8.73 11.20 -4.74
N PHE A 88 -9.46 10.45 -3.90
CA PHE A 88 -10.42 9.45 -4.38
C PHE A 88 -11.61 10.03 -5.14
N ALA A 89 -11.98 11.29 -4.92
CA ALA A 89 -13.03 11.96 -5.70
C ALA A 89 -12.69 12.07 -7.21
N THR A 90 -11.40 11.96 -7.55
CA THR A 90 -10.88 12.05 -8.93
C THR A 90 -10.25 10.73 -9.39
N LEU A 91 -10.51 9.64 -8.68
CA LEU A 91 -9.96 8.32 -8.99
C LEU A 91 -10.26 7.91 -10.44
N ARG A 92 -9.22 7.48 -11.17
CA ARG A 92 -9.22 7.04 -12.58
C ARG A 92 -9.69 8.12 -13.56
N ARG A 93 -9.66 9.40 -13.17
CA ARG A 93 -9.90 10.53 -14.09
C ARG A 93 -8.58 11.09 -14.59
N ALA A 94 -8.60 11.68 -15.79
CA ALA A 94 -7.42 12.36 -16.33
C ALA A 94 -6.97 13.48 -15.38
N GLY A 95 -5.68 13.49 -15.03
CA GLY A 95 -5.11 14.43 -14.05
C GLY A 95 -5.53 14.18 -12.59
N GLY A 96 -6.29 13.12 -12.32
CA GLY A 96 -6.69 12.70 -10.97
C GLY A 96 -5.87 11.52 -10.47
N LEU A 97 -6.30 10.94 -9.34
CA LEU A 97 -5.63 9.79 -8.73
C LEU A 97 -5.71 8.55 -9.65
N SER A 98 -4.58 7.91 -9.90
CA SER A 98 -4.47 6.71 -10.73
C SER A 98 -5.18 5.51 -10.10
N GLY A 99 -5.70 4.65 -10.96
CA GLY A 99 -6.24 3.34 -10.57
C GLY A 99 -5.18 2.30 -10.19
N TYR A 100 -3.89 2.63 -10.35
CA TYR A 100 -2.75 1.76 -10.13
C TYR A 100 -1.67 2.50 -9.34
N PRO A 101 -0.71 1.82 -8.70
CA PRO A 101 0.45 2.50 -8.13
C PRO A 101 1.17 3.32 -9.21
N SER A 102 1.56 4.55 -8.87
CA SER A 102 2.32 5.45 -9.74
C SER A 102 3.41 6.17 -8.97
N ARG A 103 4.65 6.07 -9.46
CA ARG A 103 5.82 6.75 -8.90
C ARG A 103 5.66 8.26 -8.92
N GLY A 104 4.97 8.79 -9.95
CA GLY A 104 4.64 10.20 -10.04
C GLY A 104 3.67 10.68 -8.95
N GLU A 105 2.91 9.77 -8.34
CA GLU A 105 1.93 10.10 -7.30
C GLU A 105 2.47 9.97 -5.88
N SER A 106 3.46 9.09 -5.65
CA SER A 106 3.91 8.77 -4.30
C SER A 106 5.26 8.06 -4.26
N PRO A 107 6.12 8.36 -3.27
CA PRO A 107 7.33 7.59 -3.02
C PRO A 107 7.04 6.15 -2.55
N HIS A 108 5.81 5.86 -2.12
CA HIS A 108 5.40 4.51 -1.69
C HIS A 108 5.06 3.58 -2.87
N ASP A 109 4.93 4.12 -4.08
CA ASP A 109 4.53 3.37 -5.27
C ASP A 109 5.77 3.05 -6.11
N VAL A 110 6.24 1.80 -6.06
CA VAL A 110 7.51 1.40 -6.69
C VAL A 110 7.34 0.91 -8.12
N VAL A 111 6.19 0.30 -8.44
CA VAL A 111 5.95 -0.39 -9.73
C VAL A 111 4.69 0.18 -10.37
N GLU A 112 4.83 0.65 -11.60
CA GLU A 112 3.71 1.10 -12.43
C GLU A 112 3.37 -0.04 -13.40
N ASN A 113 2.53 -0.97 -12.97
CA ASN A 113 2.17 -2.09 -13.83
C ASN A 113 0.69 -2.45 -13.69
N SER A 114 0.05 -2.68 -14.82
CA SER A 114 -1.33 -3.15 -14.97
C SER A 114 -1.44 -4.62 -15.40
N HIS A 115 -0.33 -5.28 -15.76
CA HIS A 115 -0.26 -6.68 -16.15
C HIS A 115 0.09 -7.59 -14.96
N ALA A 116 -0.52 -8.77 -14.89
CA ALA A 116 -0.18 -9.75 -13.85
C ALA A 116 1.24 -10.31 -14.03
N SER A 117 1.81 -10.82 -12.92
CA SER A 117 3.03 -11.62 -12.87
C SER A 117 4.35 -10.86 -13.02
N ALA A 118 4.36 -9.52 -13.02
CA ALA A 118 5.63 -8.78 -13.12
C ALA A 118 6.26 -8.50 -11.75
N ALA A 119 5.49 -8.54 -10.66
CA ALA A 119 5.99 -8.17 -9.33
C ALA A 119 7.20 -9.00 -8.87
N LEU A 120 7.27 -10.29 -9.23
CA LEU A 120 8.41 -11.16 -8.88
C LEU A 120 9.69 -10.74 -9.59
N SER A 121 9.61 -10.42 -10.88
CA SER A 121 10.77 -9.94 -11.65
C SER A 121 11.27 -8.58 -11.14
N TYR A 122 10.34 -7.69 -10.73
CA TYR A 122 10.70 -6.45 -10.06
C TYR A 122 11.38 -6.68 -8.72
N ALA A 123 10.86 -7.60 -7.90
CA ALA A 123 11.44 -7.94 -6.61
C ALA A 123 12.87 -8.48 -6.76
N ASP A 124 13.10 -9.40 -7.69
CA ASP A 124 14.44 -9.95 -7.98
C ASP A 124 15.43 -8.88 -8.46
N GLY A 125 15.01 -8.02 -9.41
CA GLY A 125 15.84 -6.92 -9.88
C GLY A 125 16.20 -5.91 -8.78
N LEU A 126 15.23 -5.57 -7.92
CA LEU A 126 15.44 -4.67 -6.78
C LEU A 126 16.38 -5.30 -5.75
N ALA A 127 16.20 -6.57 -5.41
CA ALA A 127 17.07 -7.29 -4.48
C ALA A 127 18.52 -7.30 -4.97
N LYS A 128 18.75 -7.61 -6.25
CA LYS A 128 20.09 -7.57 -6.87
C LYS A 128 20.70 -6.16 -6.85
N ALA A 129 19.90 -5.14 -7.14
CA ALA A 129 20.36 -3.75 -7.11
C ALA A 129 20.72 -3.26 -5.70
N PHE A 130 20.05 -3.77 -4.67
CA PHE A 130 20.41 -3.51 -3.27
C PHE A 130 21.67 -4.26 -2.84
N ALA A 131 21.84 -5.51 -3.29
CA ALA A 131 23.06 -6.28 -3.06
C ALA A 131 24.29 -5.55 -3.62
N LEU A 132 24.21 -5.09 -4.88
CA LEU A 132 25.30 -4.37 -5.56
C LEU A 132 25.64 -3.03 -4.91
N ARG A 133 24.67 -2.35 -4.29
CA ARG A 133 24.87 -1.07 -3.60
C ARG A 133 25.31 -1.21 -2.14
N GLY A 134 25.56 -2.44 -1.66
CA GLY A 134 25.89 -2.70 -0.26
C GLY A 134 24.75 -2.42 0.72
N SER A 135 23.54 -2.12 0.21
CA SER A 135 22.37 -1.76 1.00
C SER A 135 21.72 -2.97 1.68
N MET A 136 22.14 -4.18 1.30
CA MET A 136 21.75 -5.45 1.94
C MET A 136 22.51 -5.76 3.24
N ALA A 137 23.60 -5.04 3.54
CA ALA A 137 24.40 -5.27 4.73
C ALA A 137 23.78 -4.56 5.96
N GLY A 138 22.64 -5.08 6.44
CA GLY A 138 22.08 -4.62 7.72
C GLY A 138 20.56 -4.82 7.85
N GLY A 139 20.13 -6.02 8.25
CA GLY A 139 18.86 -6.18 8.98
C GLY A 139 17.59 -6.49 8.18
N TRP A 140 17.67 -6.78 6.87
CA TRP A 140 16.48 -7.09 6.06
C TRP A 140 15.96 -8.52 6.17
N LEU A 141 16.79 -9.44 6.66
CA LEU A 141 16.34 -10.80 6.94
C LEU A 141 15.88 -10.86 8.39
N PRO A 142 14.61 -11.23 8.65
CA PRO A 142 14.21 -11.64 9.98
C PRO A 142 15.19 -12.69 10.50
N SER A 143 15.49 -12.67 11.79
CA SER A 143 16.48 -13.57 12.42
C SER A 143 16.23 -15.07 12.20
N TRP A 144 15.06 -15.45 11.71
CA TRP A 144 14.69 -16.82 11.35
C TRP A 144 15.06 -17.23 9.91
N VAL A 145 15.46 -16.31 9.03
CA VAL A 145 15.89 -16.63 7.65
C VAL A 145 17.39 -16.93 7.58
N THR A 146 18.20 -16.43 8.51
CA THR A 146 19.65 -16.67 8.57
C THR A 146 20.03 -17.89 9.42
N ALA A 147 19.06 -18.65 9.90
CA ALA A 147 19.27 -19.80 10.77
C ALA A 147 18.98 -21.12 10.03
N HIS A 148 19.73 -21.41 8.97
CA HIS A 148 19.91 -22.77 8.41
C HIS A 148 21.27 -22.88 7.75
#